data_AF-A0AAW1I8P2-F1
#
_entry.id   AF-A0AAW1I8P2-F1
#
_cell.length_a   1.000
_cell.length_b   1.000
_cell.length_c   1.000
_cell.angle_alpha   90.00
_cell.angle_beta   90.00
_cell.angle_gamma   90.00
#
_symmetry.space_group_name_H-M   'P 1'
#
loop_
_entity.id
_entity.type
_entity.pdbx_description
1 polymer ?
#
loop_
_entity_poly.entity_id
_entity_poly.type
_entity_poly.pdbx_seq_one_letter_code
_entity_poly.pdbx_strand_id
1 'polypeptide(L)'
;MPLIRRRKVRLGWIKCGIRKRVDITRCFRCLEYGHKTRECTAQVDRSKDCIKCGEPGHKGKECTNKDRCTICCSEGHRTDQIKCPHFKKLVEGKRRQKVQLGETEVNRI
;
A
#
# COMPACT_ATOMS: atom_id res chain seq x y z
N MET A 1 -17.29 -9.28 17.95
CA MET A 1 -17.63 -7.88 17.59
C MET A 1 -16.38 -7.09 17.22
N PRO A 2 -16.08 -6.86 15.93
CA PRO A 2 -14.84 -6.19 15.52
C PRO A 2 -14.83 -4.69 15.87
N LEU A 3 -13.71 -4.22 16.44
CA LEU A 3 -13.48 -2.83 16.89
C LEU A 3 -13.69 -1.77 15.80
N ILE A 4 -13.63 -2.18 14.53
CA ILE A 4 -13.86 -1.37 13.33
C ILE A 4 -15.26 -0.73 13.28
N ARG A 5 -16.31 -1.36 13.86
CA ARG A 5 -17.68 -0.80 13.81
C ARG A 5 -17.83 0.44 14.67
N ARG A 6 -17.11 0.51 15.80
CA ARG A 6 -17.19 1.65 16.74
C ARG A 6 -16.51 2.91 16.21
N ARG A 7 -15.73 2.83 15.10
CA ARG A 7 -14.95 3.91 14.45
C ARG A 7 -13.93 4.64 15.35
N LYS A 8 -14.09 4.60 16.67
CA LYS A 8 -13.24 5.19 17.69
C LYS A 8 -13.17 4.24 18.87
N VAL A 9 -11.98 4.08 19.44
CA VAL A 9 -11.76 3.35 20.69
C VAL A 9 -11.21 4.33 21.71
N ARG A 10 -11.67 4.19 22.95
CA ARG A 10 -11.09 4.91 24.10
C ARG A 10 -9.94 4.09 24.66
N LEU A 11 -8.75 4.68 24.70
CA LEU A 11 -7.60 4.17 25.43
C LEU A 11 -7.38 5.12 26.62
N GLY A 12 -7.92 4.76 27.77
CA GLY A 12 -8.09 5.68 28.89
C GLY A 12 -8.90 6.91 28.47
N TRP A 13 -8.29 8.10 28.58
CA TRP A 13 -8.89 9.38 28.24
C TRP A 13 -8.76 9.76 26.75
N ILE A 14 -7.93 9.04 25.98
CA ILE A 14 -7.67 9.35 24.58
C ILE A 14 -8.71 8.67 23.68
N LYS A 15 -9.32 9.44 22.78
CA LYS A 15 -10.23 8.94 21.74
C LYS A 15 -9.44 8.66 20.45
N CYS A 16 -9.07 7.41 20.21
CA CYS A 16 -8.32 6.98 19.03
C CYS A 16 -9.26 6.59 17.88
N GLY A 17 -9.08 7.17 16.69
CA GLY A 17 -9.86 6.80 15.50
C GLY A 17 -9.38 5.50 14.86
N ILE A 18 -10.27 4.53 14.69
CA ILE A 18 -9.98 3.28 13.99
C ILE A 18 -10.42 3.40 12.53
N ARG A 19 -9.48 3.17 11.62
CA ARG A 19 -9.73 3.08 10.18
C ARG A 19 -9.23 1.73 9.69
N LYS A 20 -9.98 1.10 8.76
CA LYS A 20 -9.47 -0.09 8.07
C LYS A 20 -8.21 0.30 7.29
N ARG A 21 -7.15 -0.50 7.42
CA ARG A 21 -5.99 -0.39 6.55
C ARG A 21 -6.45 -0.65 5.11
N VAL A 22 -5.99 0.19 4.20
CA VAL A 22 -6.17 -0.05 2.76
C VAL A 22 -5.00 -0.91 2.33
N ASP A 23 -5.29 -2.14 1.93
CA ASP A 23 -4.33 -2.98 1.21
C ASP A 23 -4.27 -2.51 -0.24
N ILE A 24 -3.07 -2.31 -0.77
CA ILE A 24 -2.85 -2.10 -2.21
C ILE A 24 -2.02 -3.29 -2.65
N THR A 25 -2.54 -4.05 -3.61
CA THR A 25 -1.83 -5.19 -4.18
C THR A 25 -0.63 -4.66 -4.94
N ARG A 26 0.53 -5.23 -4.65
CA ARG A 26 1.79 -4.95 -5.32
C ARG A 26 2.29 -6.24 -5.96
N CYS A 27 2.77 -6.13 -7.19
CA CYS A 27 3.41 -7.22 -7.87
C CYS A 27 4.87 -7.34 -7.41
N PHE A 28 5.30 -8.55 -7.03
CA PHE A 28 6.69 -8.78 -6.62
C PHE A 28 7.63 -9.03 -7.81
N ARG A 29 7.09 -9.09 -9.04
CA ARG A 29 7.84 -9.32 -10.26
C ARG A 29 8.28 -8.03 -10.94
N CYS A 30 7.37 -7.07 -11.12
CA CYS A 30 7.68 -5.76 -11.71
C CYS A 30 7.77 -4.61 -10.68
N LEU A 31 7.39 -4.85 -9.42
CA LEU A 31 7.34 -3.86 -8.33
C LEU A 31 6.29 -2.74 -8.52
N GLU A 32 5.33 -2.94 -9.44
CA GLU A 32 4.20 -2.03 -9.67
C GLU A 32 2.95 -2.44 -8.86
N TYR A 33 1.92 -1.60 -8.91
CA TYR A 33 0.67 -1.81 -8.18
C TYR A 33 -0.45 -2.38 -9.05
N GLY A 34 -1.48 -2.90 -8.41
CA GLY A 34 -2.77 -3.24 -9.03
C GLY A 34 -2.93 -4.70 -9.42
N HIS A 35 -1.84 -5.49 -9.45
CA HIS A 35 -1.88 -6.89 -9.84
C HIS A 35 -0.95 -7.76 -8.98
N LYS A 36 -1.17 -9.07 -9.00
CA LYS A 36 -0.31 -10.08 -8.34
C LYS A 36 0.71 -10.63 -9.33
N THR A 37 1.75 -11.29 -8.83
CA THR A 37 2.80 -11.94 -9.65
C THR A 37 2.25 -12.87 -10.74
N ARG A 38 1.13 -13.57 -10.48
CA ARG A 38 0.49 -14.48 -11.43
C ARG A 38 -0.15 -13.78 -12.64
N GLU A 39 -0.55 -12.52 -12.47
CA GLU A 39 -1.24 -11.70 -13.46
C GLU A 39 -0.29 -10.66 -14.09
N CYS A 40 1.00 -10.77 -13.80
CA CYS A 40 2.00 -9.84 -14.27
C CYS A 40 2.32 -10.07 -15.75
N THR A 41 2.02 -9.09 -16.60
CA THR A 41 2.35 -9.08 -18.03
C THR A 41 3.65 -8.33 -18.34
N ALA A 42 4.34 -7.80 -17.31
CA ALA A 42 5.58 -7.08 -17.50
C ALA A 42 6.67 -7.97 -18.10
N GLN A 43 7.41 -7.42 -19.06
CA GLN A 43 8.55 -8.08 -19.71
C GLN A 43 9.82 -8.07 -18.83
N VAL A 44 9.90 -7.16 -17.86
CA VAL A 44 11.09 -6.97 -17.02
C VAL A 44 10.89 -7.60 -15.66
N ASP A 45 11.76 -8.56 -15.34
CA ASP A 45 11.76 -9.29 -14.08
C ASP A 45 12.68 -8.66 -13.05
N ARG A 46 12.08 -7.86 -12.17
CA ARG A 46 12.71 -7.20 -11.02
C ARG A 46 12.56 -7.99 -9.72
N SER A 47 12.16 -9.25 -9.79
CA SER A 47 11.97 -10.12 -8.62
C SER A 47 13.24 -10.32 -7.78
N LYS A 48 14.41 -10.18 -8.40
CA LYS A 48 15.72 -10.31 -7.77
C LYS A 48 16.26 -8.98 -7.24
N ASP A 49 15.58 -7.88 -7.55
CA ASP A 49 15.99 -6.55 -7.14
C ASP A 49 15.53 -6.28 -5.71
N CYS A 50 16.30 -5.46 -5.02
CA CYS A 50 15.98 -5.07 -3.67
C CYS A 50 14.69 -4.23 -3.63
N ILE A 51 13.70 -4.67 -2.86
CA ILE A 51 12.42 -3.97 -2.69
C ILE A 51 12.60 -2.56 -2.06
N LYS A 52 13.74 -2.31 -1.40
CA LYS A 52 14.02 -1.00 -0.76
C LYS A 52 14.68 0.00 -1.70
N CYS A 53 15.68 -0.40 -2.49
CA CYS A 53 16.46 0.51 -3.34
C CYS A 53 16.32 0.27 -4.85
N GLY A 54 15.77 -0.88 -5.26
CA GLY A 54 15.59 -1.27 -6.66
C GLY A 54 16.85 -1.80 -7.35
N GLU A 55 17.94 -2.04 -6.62
CA GLU A 55 19.18 -2.57 -7.18
C GLU A 55 19.26 -4.10 -7.07
N PRO A 56 19.85 -4.78 -8.07
CA PRO A 56 20.08 -6.22 -8.01
C PRO A 56 21.20 -6.57 -7.02
N GLY A 57 21.22 -7.82 -6.56
CA GLY A 57 22.36 -8.39 -5.82
C GLY A 57 22.18 -8.49 -4.31
N HIS A 58 21.12 -7.90 -3.74
CA HIS A 58 20.82 -8.06 -2.31
C HIS A 58 19.32 -8.04 -2.02
N LYS A 59 18.91 -8.65 -0.90
CA LYS A 59 17.52 -8.62 -0.44
C LYS A 59 17.31 -7.42 0.49
N GLY A 60 16.05 -7.00 0.63
CA GLY A 60 15.70 -5.85 1.49
C GLY A 60 16.16 -5.96 2.95
N LYS A 61 16.43 -7.17 3.46
CA LYS A 61 17.00 -7.37 4.81
C LYS A 61 18.47 -6.93 4.91
N GLU A 62 19.24 -7.13 3.85
CA GLU A 62 20.68 -6.87 3.76
C GLU A 62 20.99 -5.53 3.09
N CYS A 63 19.96 -4.78 2.69
CA CYS A 63 20.11 -3.49 2.03
C CYS A 63 20.64 -2.42 2.99
N THR A 64 21.83 -1.91 2.68
CA THR A 64 22.48 -0.75 3.31
C THR A 64 22.16 0.57 2.61
N ASN A 65 21.55 0.51 1.42
CA ASN A 65 21.25 1.68 0.61
C ASN A 65 19.99 2.40 1.08
N LYS A 66 19.88 3.68 0.69
CA LYS A 66 18.70 4.50 1.01
C LYS A 66 17.45 3.96 0.33
N ASP A 67 16.30 4.18 0.97
CA ASP A 67 15.00 3.84 0.41
C ASP A 67 14.77 4.66 -0.87
N ARG A 68 14.57 3.96 -1.99
CA ARG A 68 14.29 4.55 -3.31
C ARG A 68 12.99 4.00 -3.86
N CYS A 69 12.16 4.90 -4.36
CA CYS A 69 10.90 4.55 -5.00
C CYS A 69 11.16 4.07 -6.44
N THR A 70 10.76 2.84 -6.79
CA THR A 70 10.92 2.30 -8.16
C THR A 70 10.02 2.98 -9.19
N ILE A 71 8.92 3.60 -8.76
CA ILE A 71 7.93 4.23 -9.64
C ILE A 71 8.24 5.71 -9.86
N CYS A 72 8.64 6.39 -8.80
CA CYS A 72 8.84 7.84 -8.77
C CYS A 72 10.32 8.24 -8.74
N CYS A 73 11.23 7.25 -8.74
CA CYS A 73 12.68 7.38 -8.76
C CYS A 73 13.28 8.24 -7.63
N SER A 74 12.44 8.74 -6.71
CA SER A 74 12.82 9.69 -5.68
C SER A 74 13.39 8.96 -4.46
N GLU A 75 14.40 9.58 -3.85
CA GLU A 75 15.02 9.10 -2.63
C GLU A 75 14.19 9.47 -1.39
N GLY A 76 14.31 8.68 -0.32
CA GLY A 76 13.72 8.98 0.98
C GLY A 76 12.37 8.33 1.26
N HIS A 77 11.86 7.50 0.34
CA HIS A 77 10.68 6.67 0.61
C HIS A 77 10.60 5.43 -0.28
N ARG A 78 9.98 4.37 0.25
CA ARG A 78 9.64 3.15 -0.51
C ARG A 78 8.31 3.31 -1.21
N THR A 79 8.05 2.48 -2.21
CA THR A 79 6.76 2.47 -2.92
C THR A 79 5.56 2.23 -1.96
N ASP A 80 5.68 1.39 -0.93
CA ASP A 80 4.57 1.15 0.05
C ASP A 80 4.29 2.32 1.02
N GLN A 81 5.04 3.42 0.94
CA GLN A 81 4.89 4.54 1.88
C GLN A 81 3.92 5.60 1.35
N ILE A 82 3.11 6.18 2.24
CA ILE A 82 2.18 7.30 1.93
C ILE A 82 2.93 8.55 1.43
N LYS A 83 4.24 8.64 1.71
CA LYS A 83 5.10 9.70 1.18
C LYS A 83 5.24 9.64 -0.35
N CYS A 84 5.00 8.48 -0.98
CA CYS A 84 4.97 8.38 -2.42
C CYS A 84 3.70 9.04 -2.99
N PRO A 85 3.80 10.01 -3.93
CA PRO A 85 2.63 10.66 -4.52
C PRO A 85 1.73 9.67 -5.28
N HIS A 86 2.31 8.67 -5.97
CA HIS A 86 1.54 7.63 -6.66
C HIS A 86 0.81 6.71 -5.68
N PHE A 87 1.48 6.25 -4.63
CA PHE A 87 0.85 5.41 -3.61
C PHE A 87 -0.25 6.16 -2.87
N LYS A 88 -0.03 7.44 -2.54
CA LYS A 88 -1.04 8.29 -1.91
C LYS A 88 -2.32 8.36 -2.75
N LYS A 89 -2.19 8.62 -4.06
CA LYS A 89 -3.33 8.64 -4.99
C LYS A 89 -4.08 7.31 -5.01
N LEU A 90 -3.36 6.18 -5.04
CA LEU A 90 -3.97 4.84 -5.00
C LEU A 90 -4.71 4.57 -3.69
N VAL A 91 -4.14 4.98 -2.56
CA VAL A 91 -4.79 4.84 -1.24
C VAL A 91 -6.05 5.68 -1.18
N GLU A 92 -6.00 6.93 -1.66
CA GLU A 92 -7.15 7.82 -1.70
C GLU A 92 -8.27 7.30 -2.62
N GLY A 93 -7.92 6.77 -3.80
CA GLY A 93 -8.85 6.13 -4.71
C GLY A 93 -9.57 4.93 -4.10
N LYS A 94 -8.82 4.00 -3.49
CA LYS A 94 -9.43 2.86 -2.78
C LYS A 94 -10.27 3.27 -1.57
N ARG A 95 -9.92 4.37 -0.89
CA ARG A 95 -10.76 4.92 0.20
C ARG A 95 -12.10 5.42 -0.33
N ARG A 96 -12.12 6.13 -1.46
CA ARG A 96 -13.36 6.65 -2.09
C ARG A 96 -14.28 5.51 -2.56
N GLN A 97 -13.74 4.50 -3.25
CA GLN A 97 -14.52 3.33 -3.69
C GLN A 97 -15.21 2.60 -2.51
N LYS A 98 -14.51 2.49 -1.37
CA LYS A 98 -15.08 1.82 -0.18
C LYS A 98 -16.19 2.61 0.50
N VAL A 99 -16.22 3.94 0.34
CA VAL A 99 -17.33 4.77 0.84
C VAL A 99 -18.59 4.49 0.01
N GLN A 100 -18.47 4.48 -1.32
CA GLN A 100 -19.58 4.16 -2.23
C GLN A 100 -20.15 2.75 -2.02
N LEU A 101 -19.30 1.73 -1.88
CA LEU A 101 -19.75 0.37 -1.58
C LEU A 101 -20.45 0.26 -0.21
N GLY A 102 -19.97 1.00 0.80
CA GLY A 102 -20.60 1.04 2.13
C GLY A 102 -21.91 1.82 2.18
N GLU A 103 -22.10 2.81 1.30
CA GLU A 103 -23.36 3.56 1.17
C GLU A 103 -24.46 2.71 0.48
N THR A 104 -24.09 1.89 -0.50
CA THR A 104 -25.05 0.98 -1.17
C THR A 104 -25.57 -0.15 -0.28
N GLU A 105 -24.81 -0.54 0.75
CA GLU A 105 -25.21 -1.58 1.71
C GLU A 105 -26.17 -1.04 2.79
N VAL A 106 -26.15 0.27 3.09
CA VAL A 106 -27.07 0.89 4.07
C VAL A 106 -28.42 1.24 3.44
N ASN A 107 -28.46 1.53 2.14
CA ASN A 107 -29.66 2.00 1.43
C ASN A 107 -30.56 0.87 0.86
N ARG A 108 -30.40 -0.37 1.35
CA ARG A 108 -31.21 -1.55 0.98
C ARG A 108 -31.97 -2.15 2.16
N ILE A 109 -32.13 -1.40 3.25
CA ILE A 109 -32.95 -1.75 4.43
C ILE A 109 -34.09 -0.76 4.53
#